data_AF-A0A9W6BJY3-F1
#
_entry.id   AF-A0A9W6BJY3-F1
#
_cell.length_a   1.000
_cell.length_b   1.000
_cell.length_c   1.000
_cell.angle_alpha   90.00
_cell.angle_beta   90.00
_cell.angle_gamma   90.00
#
_symmetry.space_group_name_H-M   'P 1'
#
loop_
_entity.id
_entity.type
_entity.pdbx_description
1 polymer ?
#
loop_
_entity_poly.entity_id
_entity_poly.type
_entity_poly.pdbx_seq_one_letter_code
_entity_poly.pdbx_strand_id
1 'polypeptide(L)'
;MCHQRIWSSGRPNHPQADGAAERVVQTTKKALRKYCAEQRSAADWDDYLPWLQLGYNCSPQASTGHSPYLLLYGAQPVIPPAVRERVTEPLDPANETQFYDHLTRRAELFQRLMPEAAGNLLIAQHRDTQRYARVRAGGYQPRIERFEPGDYVYVLARNRNSTLQPPTRDSVLRVVQVSPAGVVTLRCRCGTEHVSQLRPCHLPDLDPIVDPRLAVPPADLACGVCGFPDQEEVMLLCDGCGTGWHMHCLRPQLTQVPSGTWVCPDCAAAGITVEQIDAKPVPAAPETQPNIFPNAQQRRRQAAAAALDRRAVRRRVKDPVTLSAAVCEGVARYLGPGSGAQQYEVTYDNGAVERMTMATLRKHLVPESSAGSPSSRRRRTSLAGSTSALPDIWDFGSLTGARAAFDQLVPAAEYPDGQVAKFVNLLPRGLAHLRRSTRAGELTPEPRQAHGHEVEALVRAVDFGLCAGVLDPWAGKGAVVRALQQKGYRVFSNDPFDGHVADRHEDPLQPGFYLRVQDVWPFDAVVSSPWAAAVDLALPLAARFAPIVAMHVAAHYVTDAHEARRRYLRSLTEAGRLALILGLPKGVWGRRCVWLVVFASRGLRDQLLRAKGQANGPWVMV
;
A
#
# COMPACT_ATOMS: atom_id res chain seq x y z
N MET A 1 -0.71 -30.06 49.16
CA MET A 1 -0.14 -28.72 48.92
C MET A 1 -0.36 -28.37 47.45
N CYS A 2 -1.36 -27.55 47.16
CA CYS A 2 -1.77 -27.21 45.80
C CYS A 2 -0.80 -26.14 45.24
N HIS A 3 0.04 -26.51 44.27
CA HIS A 3 0.83 -25.56 43.50
C HIS A 3 -0.13 -24.64 42.72
N GLN A 4 -0.41 -23.46 43.28
CA GLN A 4 -0.95 -22.35 42.50
C GLN A 4 0.14 -21.94 41.49
N ARG A 5 0.04 -22.47 40.27
CA ARG A 5 0.73 -21.88 39.11
C ARG A 5 0.13 -20.49 38.94
N ILE A 6 0.89 -19.47 39.32
CA ILE A 6 0.55 -18.07 39.05
C ILE A 6 0.68 -17.89 37.53
N TRP A 7 -0.44 -17.95 36.82
CA TRP A 7 -0.51 -17.54 35.41
C TRP A 7 -0.56 -16.02 35.38
N SER A 8 0.57 -15.36 35.09
CA SER A 8 0.56 -13.93 34.76
C SER A 8 0.09 -13.76 33.31
N SER A 9 -1.23 -13.71 33.08
CA SER A 9 -1.75 -13.42 31.73
C SER A 9 -1.48 -11.96 31.38
N GLY A 10 -0.90 -11.70 30.20
CA GLY A 10 -0.88 -10.35 29.63
C GLY A 10 -2.31 -9.78 29.58
N ARG A 11 -2.46 -8.47 29.84
CA ARG A 11 -3.78 -7.84 29.84
C ARG A 11 -4.40 -7.88 28.44
N PRO A 12 -5.73 -8.05 28.30
CA PRO A 12 -6.38 -8.09 26.99
C PRO A 12 -6.02 -6.86 26.15
N ASN A 13 -5.51 -7.08 24.94
CA ASN A 13 -5.25 -6.03 23.93
C ASN A 13 -4.25 -4.93 24.36
N HIS A 14 -3.29 -5.28 25.21
CA HIS A 14 -2.11 -4.47 25.46
C HIS A 14 -0.85 -5.20 24.97
N PRO A 15 -0.66 -5.32 23.64
CA PRO A 15 0.50 -6.01 23.05
C PRO A 15 1.85 -5.54 23.60
N GLN A 16 1.93 -4.25 23.96
CA GLN A 16 3.12 -3.63 24.55
C GLN A 16 3.46 -4.17 25.94
N ALA A 17 2.56 -4.89 26.61
CA ALA A 17 2.82 -5.54 27.90
C ALA A 17 3.72 -6.78 27.76
N ASP A 18 3.83 -7.34 26.55
CA ASP A 18 4.74 -8.46 26.23
C ASP A 18 5.61 -8.12 25.02
N GLY A 19 6.23 -6.93 25.06
CA GLY A 19 7.05 -6.42 23.95
C GLY A 19 8.23 -7.32 23.57
N ALA A 20 8.68 -8.20 24.47
CA ALA A 20 9.70 -9.20 24.18
C ALA A 20 9.16 -10.29 23.25
N ALA A 21 8.02 -10.91 23.57
CA ALA A 21 7.39 -11.89 22.70
C ALA A 21 6.98 -11.29 21.35
N GLU A 22 6.46 -10.05 21.34
CA GLU A 22 6.10 -9.38 20.10
C GLU A 22 7.30 -9.17 19.17
N ARG A 23 8.45 -8.80 19.73
CA ARG A 23 9.69 -8.60 18.96
C ARG A 23 10.22 -9.92 18.43
N VAL A 24 10.11 -11.01 19.18
CA VAL A 24 10.42 -12.36 18.68
C VAL A 24 9.48 -12.72 17.52
N VAL A 25 8.16 -12.54 17.68
CA VAL A 25 7.17 -12.79 16.61
C VAL A 25 7.49 -11.98 15.35
N GLN A 26 7.86 -10.71 15.49
CA GLN A 26 8.28 -9.87 14.34
C GLN A 26 9.52 -10.42 13.65
N THR A 27 10.49 -10.89 14.43
CA THR A 27 11.75 -11.45 13.92
C THR A 27 11.50 -12.77 13.19
N THR A 28 10.71 -13.66 13.79
CA THR A 28 10.27 -14.92 13.18
C THR A 28 9.50 -14.68 11.89
N LYS A 29 8.52 -13.75 11.88
CA LYS A 29 7.79 -13.39 10.65
C LYS A 29 8.68 -12.82 9.55
N LYS A 30 9.77 -12.13 9.90
CA LYS A 30 10.72 -11.58 8.93
C LYS A 30 11.62 -12.68 8.34
N ALA A 31 12.09 -13.59 9.18
CA ALA A 31 12.89 -14.74 8.77
C ALA A 31 12.05 -15.72 7.92
N LEU A 32 10.82 -16.03 8.34
CA LEU A 32 9.88 -16.83 7.54
C LEU A 32 9.59 -16.16 6.19
N ARG A 33 9.35 -14.85 6.15
CA ARG A 33 9.17 -14.13 4.87
C ARG A 33 10.35 -14.28 3.92
N LYS A 34 11.58 -14.24 4.45
CA LYS A 34 12.79 -14.43 3.65
C LYS A 34 12.87 -15.87 3.12
N TYR A 35 12.61 -16.85 3.99
CA TYR A 35 12.63 -18.26 3.61
C TYR A 35 11.53 -18.62 2.60
N CYS A 36 10.29 -18.20 2.84
CA CYS A 36 9.19 -18.38 1.89
C CYS A 36 9.46 -17.69 0.55
N ALA A 37 10.21 -16.58 0.54
CA ALA A 37 10.67 -15.95 -0.70
C ALA A 37 11.76 -16.76 -1.41
N GLU A 38 12.68 -17.38 -0.67
CA GLU A 38 13.73 -18.26 -1.21
C GLU A 38 13.13 -19.57 -1.78
N GLN A 39 12.24 -20.23 -1.04
CA GLN A 39 11.56 -21.47 -1.45
C GLN A 39 10.39 -21.23 -2.41
N ARG A 40 9.95 -19.97 -2.56
CA ARG A 40 8.78 -19.57 -3.37
C ARG A 40 7.49 -20.29 -2.96
N SER A 41 7.40 -20.74 -1.71
CA SER A 41 6.26 -21.44 -1.11
C SER A 41 6.04 -20.92 0.31
N ALA A 42 4.78 -20.73 0.69
CA ALA A 42 4.39 -20.45 2.07
C ALA A 42 3.66 -21.63 2.71
N ALA A 43 3.53 -22.77 2.01
CA ALA A 43 2.82 -23.95 2.48
C ALA A 43 3.57 -24.63 3.63
N ASP A 44 4.88 -24.82 3.47
CA ASP A 44 5.73 -25.63 4.36
C ASP A 44 6.50 -24.74 5.38
N TRP A 45 5.86 -23.68 5.85
CA TRP A 45 6.49 -22.73 6.79
C TRP A 45 6.73 -23.36 8.16
N ASP A 46 5.90 -24.33 8.53
CA ASP A 46 5.93 -25.12 9.75
C ASP A 46 7.11 -26.09 9.77
N ASP A 47 7.41 -26.73 8.64
CA ASP A 47 8.62 -27.58 8.46
C ASP A 47 9.91 -26.80 8.68
N TYR A 48 9.87 -25.48 8.44
CA TYR A 48 11.02 -24.60 8.61
C TYR A 48 11.14 -23.96 10.00
N LEU A 49 10.09 -24.00 10.83
CA LEU A 49 10.15 -23.43 12.18
C LEU A 49 11.29 -23.98 13.03
N PRO A 50 11.59 -25.30 13.05
CA PRO A 50 12.71 -25.83 13.83
C PRO A 50 14.06 -25.25 13.37
N TRP A 51 14.25 -25.08 12.07
CA TRP A 51 15.47 -24.52 11.48
C TRP A 51 15.61 -23.03 11.77
N LEU A 52 14.50 -22.29 11.76
CA LEU A 52 14.47 -20.88 12.11
C LEU A 52 14.73 -20.67 13.61
N GLN A 53 14.14 -21.50 14.47
CA GLN A 53 14.40 -21.49 15.91
C GLN A 53 15.88 -21.79 16.18
N LEU A 54 16.45 -22.79 15.50
CA LEU A 54 17.88 -23.09 15.58
C LEU A 54 18.70 -21.88 15.12
N GLY A 55 18.40 -21.32 13.95
CA GLY A 55 19.08 -20.13 13.43
C GLY A 55 19.02 -18.92 14.38
N TYR A 56 17.86 -18.67 14.99
CA TYR A 56 17.68 -17.59 15.97
C TYR A 56 18.50 -17.84 17.24
N ASN A 57 18.47 -19.06 17.78
CA ASN A 57 19.22 -19.43 18.98
C ASN A 57 20.73 -19.42 18.74
N CYS A 58 21.17 -19.71 17.52
CA CYS A 58 22.58 -19.73 17.16
C CYS A 58 23.14 -18.35 16.74
N SER A 59 22.28 -17.37 16.46
CA SER A 59 22.71 -16.05 15.99
C SER A 59 22.94 -15.06 17.14
N PRO A 60 24.05 -14.31 17.15
CA PRO A 60 24.28 -13.23 18.11
C PRO A 60 23.19 -12.15 18.04
N GLN A 61 22.66 -11.73 19.19
CA GLN A 61 21.65 -10.67 19.25
C GLN A 61 22.31 -9.32 19.50
N ALA A 62 21.85 -8.26 18.84
CA ALA A 62 22.43 -6.92 18.97
C ALA A 62 22.34 -6.32 20.38
N SER A 63 21.38 -6.77 21.19
CA SER A 63 21.18 -6.30 22.57
C SER A 63 22.08 -6.97 23.59
N THR A 64 22.51 -8.21 23.35
CA THR A 64 23.35 -8.99 24.27
C THR A 64 24.78 -9.14 23.75
N GLY A 65 25.02 -9.01 22.44
CA GLY A 65 26.30 -9.28 21.77
C GLY A 65 26.57 -10.77 21.53
N HIS A 66 25.81 -11.64 22.20
CA HIS A 66 26.00 -13.09 22.24
C HIS A 66 24.75 -13.83 21.76
N SER A 67 24.90 -15.09 21.33
CA SER A 67 23.76 -15.90 20.88
C SER A 67 22.95 -16.44 22.08
N PRO A 68 21.62 -16.61 21.96
CA PRO A 68 20.80 -17.18 23.03
C PRO A 68 21.29 -18.56 23.46
N TYR A 69 21.76 -19.38 22.52
CA TYR A 69 22.30 -20.70 22.80
C TYR A 69 23.56 -20.65 23.68
N LEU A 70 24.47 -19.72 23.39
CA LEU A 70 25.69 -19.52 24.17
C LEU A 70 25.39 -19.05 25.59
N LEU A 71 24.44 -18.13 25.75
CA LEU A 71 24.04 -17.63 27.06
C LEU A 71 23.25 -18.66 27.89
N LEU A 72 22.52 -19.58 27.25
CA LEU A 72 21.77 -20.61 27.95
C LEU A 72 22.63 -21.84 28.31
N TYR A 73 23.51 -22.28 27.41
CA TYR A 73 24.23 -23.55 27.54
C TYR A 73 25.74 -23.41 27.79
N GLY A 74 26.29 -22.20 27.71
CA GLY A 74 27.72 -21.95 27.93
C GLY A 74 28.60 -22.58 26.85
N ALA A 75 28.04 -22.81 25.66
CA ALA A 75 28.70 -23.48 24.55
C ALA A 75 28.33 -22.79 23.23
N GLN A 76 29.28 -22.74 22.27
CA GLN A 76 29.01 -22.17 20.96
C GLN A 76 28.06 -23.08 20.14
N PRO A 77 27.13 -22.50 19.37
CA PRO A 77 26.25 -23.26 18.49
C PRO A 77 27.03 -23.85 17.29
N VAL A 78 26.91 -25.15 17.05
CA VAL A 78 27.66 -25.86 15.98
C VAL A 78 26.70 -26.31 14.87
N ILE A 79 26.96 -25.90 13.62
CA ILE A 79 26.27 -26.42 12.42
C ILE A 79 27.30 -26.50 11.28
N PRO A 80 28.07 -27.61 11.13
CA PRO A 80 27.91 -28.56 10.01
C PRO A 80 28.26 -30.06 10.32
N PRO A 81 27.93 -31.03 9.43
CA PRO A 81 27.91 -32.49 9.71
C PRO A 81 29.25 -33.15 10.08
N ALA A 82 30.38 -32.59 9.65
CA ALA A 82 31.71 -33.21 9.80
C ALA A 82 32.35 -33.03 11.19
N VAL A 83 31.68 -32.34 12.12
CA VAL A 83 32.17 -32.07 13.50
C VAL A 83 31.19 -32.64 14.54
N ARG A 84 30.44 -33.69 14.18
CA ARG A 84 29.48 -34.35 15.08
C ARG A 84 30.19 -35.08 16.22
N GLU A 85 31.34 -35.70 15.97
CA GLU A 85 32.03 -36.59 16.91
C GLU A 85 32.55 -35.93 18.20
N ARG A 86 32.95 -34.65 18.16
CA ARG A 86 33.54 -33.99 19.36
C ARG A 86 32.53 -33.37 20.33
N VAL A 87 31.25 -33.31 19.94
CA VAL A 87 30.18 -32.63 20.71
C VAL A 87 28.99 -33.56 21.00
N THR A 88 28.89 -34.71 20.32
CA THR A 88 27.87 -35.74 20.59
C THR A 88 28.30 -36.81 21.58
N GLU A 89 29.50 -36.74 22.16
CA GLU A 89 29.78 -37.58 23.33
C GLU A 89 28.79 -37.18 24.43
N PRO A 90 27.93 -38.11 24.87
CA PRO A 90 27.07 -37.88 26.02
C PRO A 90 27.97 -37.46 27.20
N LEU A 91 27.49 -36.56 28.06
CA LEU A 91 28.10 -36.43 29.38
C LEU A 91 28.01 -37.81 30.01
N ASP A 92 29.12 -38.53 30.01
CA ASP A 92 29.19 -39.84 30.63
C ASP A 92 29.49 -39.61 32.11
N PRO A 93 28.49 -39.67 33.01
CA PRO A 93 28.75 -39.53 34.43
C PRO A 93 29.66 -40.66 34.96
N ALA A 94 29.91 -41.72 34.19
CA ALA A 94 30.85 -42.77 34.54
C ALA A 94 32.33 -42.34 34.38
N ASN A 95 32.61 -41.26 33.64
CA ASN A 95 33.96 -40.69 33.49
C ASN A 95 34.04 -39.31 34.16
N GLU A 96 34.20 -39.33 35.49
CA GLU A 96 34.20 -38.15 36.35
C GLU A 96 35.14 -37.04 35.84
N THR A 97 36.37 -37.37 35.43
CA THR A 97 37.38 -36.37 35.05
C THR A 97 36.97 -35.53 33.84
N GLN A 98 36.45 -36.17 32.78
CA GLN A 98 36.00 -35.45 31.59
C GLN A 98 34.75 -34.61 31.87
N PHE A 99 33.87 -35.12 32.74
CA PHE A 99 32.67 -34.42 33.17
C PHE A 99 33.00 -33.13 33.95
N TYR A 100 33.91 -33.20 34.93
CA TYR A 100 34.37 -32.04 35.70
C TYR A 100 35.09 -30.99 34.84
N ASP A 101 35.96 -31.42 33.91
CA ASP A 101 36.66 -30.52 33.00
C ASP A 101 35.69 -29.76 32.07
N HIS A 102 34.61 -30.41 31.64
CA HIS A 102 33.59 -29.78 30.80
C HIS A 102 32.74 -28.75 31.57
N LEU A 103 32.34 -29.08 32.80
CA LEU A 103 31.62 -28.14 33.67
C LEU A 103 32.46 -26.92 34.03
N THR A 104 33.73 -27.13 34.35
CA THR A 104 34.67 -26.05 34.71
C THR A 104 34.85 -25.07 33.55
N ARG A 105 35.09 -25.57 32.33
CA ARG A 105 35.21 -24.73 31.12
C ARG A 105 33.94 -23.91 30.84
N ARG A 106 32.75 -24.49 31.05
CA ARG A 106 31.48 -23.76 30.91
C ARG A 106 31.31 -22.68 31.96
N ALA A 107 31.65 -22.97 33.22
CA ALA A 107 31.55 -22.02 34.32
C ALA A 107 32.47 -20.81 34.08
N GLU A 108 33.72 -21.02 33.67
CA GLU A 108 34.66 -19.95 33.33
C GLU A 108 34.15 -19.07 32.17
N LEU A 109 33.54 -19.71 31.17
CA LEU A 109 32.96 -18.99 30.04
C LEU A 109 31.77 -18.12 30.48
N PHE A 110 30.87 -18.63 31.33
CA PHE A 110 29.78 -17.83 31.88
C PHE A 110 30.25 -16.66 32.75
N GLN A 111 31.29 -16.86 33.56
CA GLN A 111 31.86 -15.80 34.39
C GLN A 111 32.33 -14.61 33.54
N ARG A 112 32.78 -14.86 32.30
CA ARG A 112 33.20 -13.81 31.37
C ARG A 112 32.02 -13.19 30.61
N LEU A 113 31.13 -14.01 30.06
CA LEU A 113 30.09 -13.53 29.12
C LEU A 113 28.88 -12.88 29.80
N MET A 114 28.51 -13.31 31.01
CA MET A 114 27.31 -12.80 31.68
C MET A 114 27.41 -11.32 32.05
N PRO A 115 28.53 -10.81 32.59
CA PRO A 115 28.70 -9.38 32.84
C PRO A 115 28.63 -8.53 31.57
N GLU A 116 29.22 -8.99 30.47
CA GLU A 116 29.18 -8.30 29.17
C GLU A 116 27.75 -8.21 28.63
N ALA A 117 27.02 -9.33 28.65
CA ALA A 117 25.62 -9.38 28.20
C ALA A 117 24.74 -8.48 29.06
N ALA A 118 24.92 -8.49 30.39
CA ALA A 118 24.18 -7.63 31.31
C ALA A 118 24.48 -6.13 31.06
N GLY A 119 25.75 -5.77 30.85
CA GLY A 119 26.14 -4.40 30.53
C GLY A 119 25.52 -3.91 29.22
N ASN A 120 25.54 -4.75 28.18
CA ASN A 120 24.92 -4.43 26.89
C ASN A 120 23.39 -4.24 27.00
N LEU A 121 22.73 -5.08 27.79
CA LEU A 121 21.30 -4.95 28.07
C LEU A 121 20.97 -3.64 28.80
N LEU A 122 21.77 -3.24 29.78
CA LEU A 122 21.62 -1.96 30.48
C LEU A 122 21.78 -0.76 29.53
N ILE A 123 22.76 -0.81 28.62
CA ILE A 123 22.95 0.23 27.60
C ILE A 123 21.74 0.30 26.65
N ALA A 124 21.24 -0.85 26.20
CA ALA A 124 20.06 -0.92 25.35
C ALA A 124 18.82 -0.35 26.05
N GLN A 125 18.61 -0.71 27.33
CA GLN A 125 17.53 -0.18 28.16
C GLN A 125 17.66 1.33 28.38
N HIS A 126 18.87 1.84 28.58
CA HIS A 126 19.13 3.27 28.73
C HIS A 126 18.81 4.04 27.45
N ARG A 127 19.23 3.53 26.27
CA ARG A 127 18.90 4.12 24.97
C ARG A 127 17.40 4.15 24.71
N ASP A 128 16.69 3.08 25.05
CA ASP A 128 15.23 3.06 24.96
C ASP A 128 14.60 4.06 25.93
N THR A 129 15.10 4.16 27.16
CA THR A 129 14.63 5.16 28.15
C THR A 129 14.82 6.58 27.65
N GLN A 130 15.99 6.91 27.10
CA GLN A 130 16.26 8.21 26.48
C GLN A 130 15.37 8.48 25.27
N ARG A 131 15.11 7.45 24.43
CA ARG A 131 14.16 7.54 23.31
C ARG A 131 12.75 7.86 23.81
N TYR A 132 12.28 7.19 24.86
CA TYR A 132 10.98 7.48 25.49
C TYR A 132 10.95 8.87 26.14
N ALA A 133 12.02 9.29 26.81
CA ALA A 133 12.14 10.63 27.40
C ALA A 133 12.11 11.73 26.33
N ARG A 134 12.79 11.54 25.19
CA ARG A 134 12.79 12.48 24.07
C ARG A 134 11.46 12.55 23.33
N VAL A 135 10.74 11.43 23.25
CA VAL A 135 9.33 11.40 22.78
C VAL A 135 8.44 12.20 23.73
N ARG A 136 8.63 12.08 25.05
CA ARG A 136 7.89 12.86 26.06
C ARG A 136 8.26 14.34 26.10
N ALA A 137 9.50 14.70 25.72
CA ALA A 137 9.98 16.08 25.67
C ALA A 137 9.50 16.89 24.43
N GLY A 138 8.52 16.39 23.66
CA GLY A 138 7.83 17.17 22.63
C GLY A 138 8.18 16.88 21.16
N GLY A 139 9.05 15.90 20.87
CA GLY A 139 9.33 15.49 19.47
C GLY A 139 8.20 14.70 18.80
N TYR A 140 7.25 14.20 19.59
CA TYR A 140 5.98 13.58 19.18
C TYR A 140 5.03 13.73 20.36
N GLN A 141 3.99 14.55 20.25
CA GLN A 141 2.98 14.69 21.31
C GLN A 141 1.94 13.56 21.18
N PRO A 142 1.99 12.50 22.01
CA PRO A 142 0.86 11.58 22.08
C PRO A 142 -0.34 12.35 22.63
N ARG A 143 -1.52 12.19 22.02
CA ARG A 143 -2.78 12.61 22.62
C ARG A 143 -3.00 11.76 23.88
N ILE A 144 -2.64 12.29 25.04
CA ILE A 144 -2.89 11.65 26.33
C ILE A 144 -4.31 12.04 26.75
N GLU A 145 -5.27 11.19 26.43
CA GLU A 145 -6.64 11.31 26.95
C GLU A 145 -6.63 10.77 28.38
N ARG A 146 -6.87 11.66 29.37
CA ARG A 146 -7.08 11.28 30.77
C ARG A 146 -8.56 10.97 30.96
N PHE A 147 -8.86 9.92 31.73
CA PHE A 147 -10.22 9.52 32.06
C PHE A 147 -10.38 9.49 33.58
N GLU A 148 -11.53 9.93 34.07
CA GLU A 148 -11.90 9.94 35.48
C GLU A 148 -13.12 9.05 35.76
N PRO A 149 -13.27 8.52 36.99
CA PRO A 149 -14.50 7.89 37.44
C PRO A 149 -15.72 8.79 37.19
N GLY A 150 -16.60 8.39 36.28
CA GLY A 150 -17.77 9.16 35.90
C GLY A 150 -17.94 9.34 34.39
N ASP A 151 -16.82 9.39 33.64
CA ASP A 151 -16.81 9.72 32.21
C ASP A 151 -17.55 8.72 31.34
N TYR A 152 -18.20 9.22 30.29
CA TYR A 152 -18.74 8.37 29.23
C TYR A 152 -17.71 8.18 28.13
N VAL A 153 -17.48 6.92 27.75
CA VAL A 153 -16.44 6.52 26.81
C VAL A 153 -16.98 5.52 25.80
N TYR A 154 -16.46 5.61 24.58
CA TYR A 154 -16.53 4.55 23.58
C TYR A 154 -15.34 3.63 23.69
N VAL A 155 -15.53 2.35 23.38
CA VAL A 155 -14.44 1.37 23.26
C VAL A 155 -14.10 1.20 21.79
N LEU A 156 -12.81 1.15 21.46
CA LEU A 156 -12.35 0.92 20.08
C LEU A 156 -12.81 -0.46 19.55
N ALA A 157 -13.23 -0.47 18.29
CA ALA A 157 -13.65 -1.69 17.60
C ALA A 157 -12.42 -2.52 17.20
N ARG A 158 -12.35 -3.75 17.72
CA ARG A 158 -11.17 -4.64 17.60
C ARG A 158 -10.99 -5.23 16.19
N ASN A 159 -12.10 -5.52 15.50
CA ASN A 159 -12.12 -6.17 14.17
C ASN A 159 -12.85 -5.26 13.17
N ARG A 160 -12.12 -4.30 12.61
CA ARG A 160 -12.65 -3.46 11.53
C ARG A 160 -12.51 -4.21 10.23
N ASN A 161 -13.64 -4.50 9.59
CA ASN A 161 -13.65 -5.19 8.29
C ASN A 161 -13.68 -4.19 7.12
N SER A 162 -13.87 -2.89 7.41
CA SER A 162 -13.94 -1.82 6.41
C SER A 162 -13.48 -0.47 6.99
N THR A 163 -12.85 0.35 6.15
CA THR A 163 -12.46 1.73 6.48
C THR A 163 -13.68 2.62 6.77
N LEU A 164 -14.85 2.28 6.22
CA LEU A 164 -16.11 3.01 6.41
C LEU A 164 -16.77 2.74 7.78
N GLN A 165 -16.34 1.69 8.51
CA GLN A 165 -16.83 1.45 9.86
C GLN A 165 -16.12 2.41 10.83
N PRO A 166 -16.86 3.05 11.76
CA PRO A 166 -16.27 3.91 12.77
C PRO A 166 -15.24 3.15 13.61
N PRO A 167 -14.17 3.82 14.07
CA PRO A 167 -13.11 3.17 14.84
C PRO A 167 -13.57 2.76 16.25
N THR A 168 -14.70 3.29 16.71
CA THR A 168 -15.35 3.01 17.99
C THR A 168 -16.52 2.04 17.82
N ARG A 169 -16.89 1.35 18.89
CA ARG A 169 -18.15 0.62 18.99
C ARG A 169 -19.30 1.59 19.24
N ASP A 170 -20.50 1.17 18.87
CA ASP A 170 -21.72 1.97 18.98
C ASP A 170 -22.22 2.08 20.43
N SER A 171 -21.69 1.26 21.35
CA SER A 171 -22.05 1.27 22.77
C SER A 171 -21.28 2.33 23.56
N VAL A 172 -22.01 3.24 24.21
CA VAL A 172 -21.48 4.18 25.22
C VAL A 172 -21.39 3.47 26.57
N LEU A 173 -20.23 3.52 27.22
CA LEU A 173 -19.99 2.92 28.53
C LEU A 173 -19.53 3.99 29.53
N ARG A 174 -19.79 3.76 30.82
CA ARG A 174 -19.40 4.70 31.89
C ARG A 174 -18.19 4.21 32.65
N VAL A 175 -17.21 5.07 32.91
CA VAL A 175 -16.03 4.80 33.72
C VAL A 175 -16.41 4.70 35.20
N VAL A 176 -16.09 3.57 35.84
CA VAL A 176 -16.36 3.33 37.27
C VAL A 176 -15.12 3.59 38.11
N GLN A 177 -13.96 3.13 37.64
CA GLN A 177 -12.70 3.26 38.37
C GLN A 177 -11.54 3.27 37.37
N VAL A 178 -10.53 4.08 37.66
CA VAL A 178 -9.27 4.14 36.90
C VAL A 178 -8.12 3.77 37.82
N SER A 179 -7.36 2.74 37.44
CA SER A 179 -6.17 2.28 38.14
C SER A 179 -4.95 3.15 37.76
N PRO A 180 -3.97 3.36 38.67
CA PRO A 180 -2.70 4.03 38.34
C PRO A 180 -1.92 3.38 37.20
N ALA A 181 -2.19 2.10 36.91
CA ALA A 181 -1.61 1.37 35.78
C ALA A 181 -2.35 1.60 34.44
N GLY A 182 -3.29 2.57 34.36
CA GLY A 182 -4.04 2.91 33.15
C GLY A 182 -5.16 1.92 32.80
N VAL A 183 -5.66 1.14 33.77
CA VAL A 183 -6.77 0.20 33.55
C VAL A 183 -8.07 0.77 34.10
N VAL A 184 -9.12 0.67 33.29
CA VAL A 184 -10.43 1.23 33.55
C VAL A 184 -11.47 0.13 33.68
N THR A 185 -12.29 0.22 34.73
CA THR A 185 -13.48 -0.61 34.91
C THR A 185 -14.69 0.12 34.36
N LEU A 186 -15.46 -0.52 33.48
CA LEU A 186 -16.60 0.10 32.79
C LEU A 186 -17.94 -0.48 33.28
N ARG A 187 -18.95 0.37 33.46
CA ARG A 187 -20.32 -0.03 33.81
C ARG A 187 -21.05 -0.52 32.57
N CYS A 188 -21.87 -1.56 32.71
CA CYS A 188 -22.62 -2.28 31.65
C CYS A 188 -21.84 -3.35 30.84
N ARG A 189 -20.56 -3.60 31.16
CA ARG A 189 -19.81 -4.75 30.64
C ARG A 189 -18.91 -5.31 31.74
N CYS A 190 -18.92 -6.62 31.96
CA CYS A 190 -18.13 -7.30 33.02
C CYS A 190 -16.61 -7.34 32.72
N GLY A 191 -16.04 -6.30 32.09
CA GLY A 191 -14.68 -6.31 31.58
C GLY A 191 -13.91 -5.04 31.92
N THR A 192 -12.63 -5.22 32.26
CA THR A 192 -11.64 -4.16 32.37
C THR A 192 -11.02 -3.89 31.00
N GLU A 193 -10.74 -2.62 30.68
CA GLU A 193 -10.07 -2.21 29.43
C GLU A 193 -8.94 -1.21 29.78
N HIS A 194 -7.95 -1.05 28.90
CA HIS A 194 -6.87 -0.06 29.09
C HIS A 194 -7.28 1.31 28.53
N VAL A 195 -6.83 2.42 29.15
CA VAL A 195 -7.15 3.80 28.72
C VAL A 195 -6.87 4.07 27.24
N SER A 196 -5.85 3.41 26.65
CA SER A 196 -5.55 3.54 25.22
C SER A 196 -6.63 3.01 24.27
N GLN A 197 -7.50 2.11 24.77
CA GLN A 197 -8.59 1.49 24.02
C GLN A 197 -9.92 2.26 24.15
N LEU A 198 -9.91 3.38 24.88
CA LEU A 198 -11.08 4.21 25.12
C LEU A 198 -10.98 5.49 24.29
N ARG A 199 -12.14 6.03 23.92
CA ARG A 199 -12.30 7.37 23.36
C ARG A 199 -13.42 8.08 24.12
N PRO A 200 -13.31 9.39 24.40
CA PRO A 200 -14.40 10.13 25.02
C PRO A 200 -15.68 10.02 24.19
N CYS A 201 -16.82 9.89 24.87
CA CYS A 201 -18.13 9.93 24.24
C CYS A 201 -18.61 11.37 24.14
N HIS A 202 -18.93 11.81 22.92
CA HIS A 202 -19.35 13.18 22.62
C HIS A 202 -20.85 13.29 22.27
N LEU A 203 -21.66 12.27 22.58
CA LEU A 203 -23.10 12.31 22.30
C LEU A 203 -23.77 13.35 23.20
N PRO A 204 -24.40 14.40 22.64
CA PRO A 204 -25.01 15.50 23.39
C PRO A 204 -26.23 15.06 24.21
N ASP A 205 -26.86 13.93 23.86
CA ASP A 205 -28.12 13.48 24.45
C ASP A 205 -27.93 12.47 25.61
N LEU A 206 -26.70 12.01 25.86
CA LEU A 206 -26.38 11.08 26.96
C LEU A 206 -25.71 11.78 28.15
N ASP A 207 -25.26 13.01 27.94
CA ASP A 207 -24.71 13.90 28.96
C ASP A 207 -25.13 15.34 28.61
N PRO A 208 -25.87 16.08 29.47
CA PRO A 208 -26.23 17.48 29.21
C PRO A 208 -25.03 18.43 29.15
N ILE A 209 -23.82 17.90 29.32
CA ILE A 209 -22.56 18.60 29.14
C ILE A 209 -21.98 18.18 27.78
N VAL A 210 -22.37 18.89 26.72
CA VAL A 210 -21.44 19.13 25.61
C VAL A 210 -20.33 19.97 26.22
N ASP A 211 -19.25 19.33 26.68
CA ASP A 211 -18.16 20.02 27.39
C ASP A 211 -17.46 21.00 26.42
N PRO A 212 -17.51 22.32 26.68
CA PRO A 212 -16.80 23.33 25.89
C PRO A 212 -15.28 23.09 25.85
N ARG A 213 -14.72 22.35 26.82
CA ARG A 213 -13.28 22.02 26.93
C ARG A 213 -12.73 21.12 25.81
N LEU A 214 -13.54 20.63 24.88
CA LEU A 214 -13.08 19.83 23.75
C LEU A 214 -12.73 20.67 22.50
N ALA A 215 -13.07 21.95 22.49
CA ALA A 215 -12.29 22.94 21.78
C ALA A 215 -11.29 23.50 22.80
N VAL A 216 -10.02 23.09 22.73
CA VAL A 216 -9.00 23.57 23.68
C VAL A 216 -8.30 24.80 23.08
N PRO A 217 -8.63 26.04 23.49
CA PRO A 217 -7.63 27.09 23.54
C PRO A 217 -6.60 26.75 24.64
N PRO A 218 -5.32 27.10 24.47
CA PRO A 218 -4.28 26.75 25.44
C PRO A 218 -4.64 27.24 26.85
N ALA A 219 -4.36 26.41 27.86
CA ALA A 219 -4.83 26.50 29.25
C ALA A 219 -4.31 27.70 30.07
N ASP A 220 -3.76 28.72 29.41
CA ASP A 220 -2.96 29.78 30.05
C ASP A 220 -3.66 31.15 30.01
N LEU A 221 -4.90 31.24 29.49
CA LEU A 221 -5.58 32.50 29.18
C LEU A 221 -6.83 32.72 30.05
N ALA A 222 -6.63 32.93 31.35
CA ALA A 222 -7.68 33.41 32.25
C ALA A 222 -8.10 34.85 31.88
N CYS A 223 -9.35 35.24 32.22
CA CYS A 223 -9.79 36.60 31.98
C CYS A 223 -8.92 37.61 32.74
N GLY A 224 -8.40 38.64 32.05
CA GLY A 224 -7.55 39.68 32.67
C GLY A 224 -8.22 40.51 33.77
N VAL A 225 -9.56 40.46 33.89
CA VAL A 225 -10.32 41.21 34.90
C VAL A 225 -10.72 40.34 36.08
N CYS A 226 -11.39 39.21 35.82
CA CYS A 226 -11.93 38.36 36.89
C CYS A 226 -10.99 37.21 37.27
N GLY A 227 -9.96 36.92 36.47
CA GLY A 227 -8.98 35.86 36.72
C GLY A 227 -9.50 34.44 36.52
N PHE A 228 -10.75 34.27 36.09
CA PHE A 228 -11.35 32.96 35.84
C PHE A 228 -11.31 32.59 34.34
N PRO A 229 -11.07 31.31 34.01
CA PRO A 229 -11.07 30.80 32.64
C PRO A 229 -12.44 30.28 32.18
N ASP A 230 -13.51 30.54 32.95
CA ASP A 230 -14.87 30.08 32.65
C ASP A 230 -15.52 30.92 31.52
N GLN A 231 -16.74 30.58 31.08
CA GLN A 231 -17.52 31.39 30.11
C GLN A 231 -16.79 31.70 28.78
N GLU A 232 -16.14 30.68 28.22
CA GLU A 232 -15.34 30.76 26.97
C GLU A 232 -16.15 31.28 25.77
N GLU A 233 -17.46 31.01 25.72
CA GLU A 233 -18.38 31.42 24.65
C GLU A 233 -18.67 32.93 24.59
N VAL A 234 -18.40 33.66 25.68
CA VAL A 234 -18.50 35.12 25.76
C VAL A 234 -17.14 35.74 26.09
N MET A 235 -16.05 35.03 25.80
CA MET A 235 -14.67 35.49 26.02
C MET A 235 -14.02 35.89 24.70
N LEU A 236 -13.47 37.09 24.66
CA LEU A 236 -12.71 37.64 23.55
C LEU A 236 -11.21 37.49 23.84
N LEU A 237 -10.43 37.20 22.80
CA LEU A 237 -8.97 37.26 22.86
C LEU A 237 -8.50 38.59 22.28
N CYS A 238 -7.60 39.27 22.97
CA CYS A 238 -6.99 40.49 22.45
C CYS A 238 -5.95 40.15 21.37
N ASP A 239 -6.08 40.71 20.17
CA ASP A 239 -5.13 40.47 19.06
C ASP A 239 -3.75 41.12 19.30
N GLY A 240 -3.66 42.06 20.24
CA GLY A 240 -2.41 42.73 20.62
C GLY A 240 -1.54 41.95 21.60
N CYS A 241 -2.14 41.35 22.63
CA CYS A 241 -1.42 40.68 23.73
C CYS A 241 -1.84 39.22 23.97
N GLY A 242 -2.84 38.72 23.24
CA GLY A 242 -3.34 37.34 23.33
C GLY A 242 -4.19 37.03 24.56
N THR A 243 -4.33 37.96 25.51
CA THR A 243 -5.07 37.75 26.77
C THR A 243 -6.57 37.57 26.56
N GLY A 244 -7.22 36.75 27.40
CA GLY A 244 -8.68 36.53 27.38
C GLY A 244 -9.44 37.58 28.19
N TRP A 245 -10.62 37.96 27.71
CA TRP A 245 -11.49 38.98 28.32
C TRP A 245 -12.97 38.61 28.15
N HIS A 246 -13.74 38.48 29.23
CA HIS A 246 -15.18 38.33 29.08
C HIS A 246 -15.82 39.61 28.56
N MET A 247 -16.77 39.47 27.65
CA MET A 247 -17.58 40.56 27.13
C MET A 247 -18.31 41.34 28.24
N HIS A 248 -18.69 40.66 29.33
CA HIS A 248 -19.29 41.27 30.52
C HIS A 248 -18.30 41.90 31.50
N CYS A 249 -17.02 41.52 31.44
CA CYS A 249 -15.97 42.09 32.29
C CYS A 249 -15.42 43.41 31.70
N LEU A 250 -15.68 43.69 30.42
CA LEU A 250 -15.30 44.91 29.75
C LEU A 250 -16.17 46.11 30.19
N ARG A 251 -15.59 47.31 30.15
CA ARG A 251 -16.29 48.58 30.37
C ARG A 251 -16.06 49.52 29.18
N PRO A 252 -17.08 49.87 28.37
CA PRO A 252 -18.47 49.40 28.45
C PRO A 252 -18.61 47.92 28.09
N GLN A 253 -19.64 47.27 28.66
CA GLN A 253 -19.93 45.85 28.42
C GLN A 253 -20.35 45.64 26.96
N LEU A 254 -19.81 44.60 26.34
CA LEU A 254 -20.16 44.20 24.98
C LEU A 254 -21.31 43.19 25.02
N THR A 255 -22.34 43.40 24.21
CA THR A 255 -23.49 42.49 24.09
C THR A 255 -23.35 41.50 22.93
N GLN A 256 -22.44 41.77 21.99
CA GLN A 256 -22.12 40.90 20.86
C GLN A 256 -20.61 40.92 20.57
N VAL A 257 -20.10 39.83 19.99
CA VAL A 257 -18.70 39.73 19.56
C VAL A 257 -18.44 40.76 18.44
N PRO A 258 -17.47 41.68 18.60
CA PRO A 258 -17.13 42.66 17.57
C PRO A 258 -16.69 41.98 16.27
N SER A 259 -17.10 42.52 15.12
CA SER A 259 -16.63 42.05 13.82
C SER A 259 -15.28 42.69 13.47
N GLY A 260 -14.22 41.90 13.37
CA GLY A 260 -12.87 42.35 13.01
C GLY A 260 -11.87 42.21 14.16
N THR A 261 -10.68 42.80 13.99
CA THR A 261 -9.59 42.78 14.96
C THR A 261 -9.97 43.57 16.22
N TRP A 262 -9.76 42.98 17.40
CA TRP A 262 -10.15 43.56 18.68
C TRP A 262 -8.96 43.66 19.65
N VAL A 263 -8.85 44.81 20.32
CA VAL A 263 -7.79 45.09 21.30
C VAL A 263 -8.37 45.39 22.68
N CYS A 264 -7.74 44.86 23.73
CA CYS A 264 -8.17 45.10 25.10
C CYS A 264 -7.87 46.54 25.56
N PRO A 265 -8.54 47.03 26.61
CA PRO A 265 -8.33 48.38 27.14
C PRO A 265 -6.87 48.68 27.52
N ASP A 266 -6.13 47.68 28.02
CA ASP A 266 -4.71 47.84 28.38
C ASP A 266 -3.82 48.04 27.14
N CYS A 267 -4.08 47.29 26.06
CA CYS A 267 -3.38 47.45 24.79
C CYS A 267 -3.74 48.79 24.13
N ALA A 268 -5.01 49.21 24.21
CA ALA A 268 -5.44 50.52 23.72
C ALA A 268 -4.79 51.66 24.51
N ALA A 269 -4.69 51.54 25.84
CA ALA A 269 -4.02 52.52 26.71
C ALA A 269 -2.50 52.54 26.48
N ALA A 270 -1.90 51.41 26.12
CA ALA A 270 -0.49 51.30 25.71
C ALA A 270 -0.21 51.82 24.28
N GLY A 271 -1.22 52.35 23.58
CA GLY A 271 -1.08 52.97 22.26
C GLY A 271 -1.04 51.99 21.09
N ILE A 272 -1.42 50.71 21.29
CA ILE A 272 -1.52 49.71 20.22
C ILE A 272 -2.84 49.96 19.48
N THR A 273 -2.77 50.44 18.24
CA THR A 273 -3.97 50.66 17.42
C THR A 273 -4.30 49.45 16.55
N VAL A 274 -5.57 49.29 16.20
CA VAL A 274 -6.07 48.20 15.35
C VAL A 274 -5.37 48.23 13.97
N GLU A 275 -5.09 49.42 13.43
CA GLU A 275 -4.41 49.54 12.14
C GLU A 275 -2.96 49.01 12.16
N GLN A 276 -2.27 49.07 13.31
CA GLN A 276 -0.89 48.55 13.45
C GLN A 276 -0.84 47.02 13.52
N ILE A 277 -1.89 46.39 14.05
CA ILE A 277 -2.01 44.93 14.14
C ILE A 277 -2.35 44.35 12.76
N ASP A 278 -3.31 44.97 12.07
CA ASP A 278 -3.70 44.55 10.72
C ASP A 278 -2.58 44.78 9.68
N ALA A 279 -1.67 45.73 9.94
CA ALA A 279 -0.48 45.97 9.11
C ALA A 279 0.67 44.98 9.35
N LYS A 280 0.58 44.09 10.35
CA LYS A 280 1.68 43.16 10.70
C LYS A 280 1.68 41.96 9.75
N PRO A 281 2.74 41.75 8.95
CA PRO A 281 2.77 40.64 7.99
C PRO A 281 2.76 39.28 8.72
N VAL A 282 1.92 38.37 8.25
CA VAL A 282 1.82 36.99 8.75
C VAL A 282 3.21 36.33 8.70
N PRO A 283 3.73 35.77 9.80
CA PRO A 283 5.02 35.11 9.77
C PRO A 283 4.96 33.91 8.82
N ALA A 284 5.95 33.80 7.94
CA ALA A 284 6.08 32.68 7.02
C ALA A 284 6.06 31.35 7.79
N ALA A 285 5.40 30.34 7.22
CA ALA A 285 5.32 29.01 7.80
C ALA A 285 6.71 28.51 8.23
N PRO A 286 6.82 27.84 9.40
CA PRO A 286 8.12 27.40 9.91
C PRO A 286 8.79 26.48 8.89
N GLU A 287 10.04 26.80 8.56
CA GLU A 287 10.85 26.00 7.67
C GLU A 287 10.96 24.56 8.23
N THR A 288 10.66 23.56 7.38
CA THR A 288 10.82 22.15 7.74
C THR A 288 12.28 21.89 8.13
N GLN A 289 12.52 21.70 9.42
CA GLN A 289 13.85 21.40 9.93
C GLN A 289 14.38 20.10 9.29
N PRO A 290 15.65 20.07 8.85
CA PRO A 290 16.21 18.89 8.21
C PRO A 290 16.28 17.71 9.18
N ASN A 291 15.81 16.54 8.73
CA ASN A 291 15.89 15.31 9.50
C ASN A 291 17.36 14.90 9.69
N ILE A 292 17.86 15.02 10.93
CA ILE A 292 19.25 14.75 11.33
C ILE A 292 19.60 13.26 11.18
N PHE A 293 18.62 12.36 11.15
CA PHE A 293 18.82 10.92 10.98
C PHE A 293 18.03 10.38 9.78
N PRO A 294 18.50 10.61 8.54
CA PRO A 294 17.81 10.13 7.35
C PRO A 294 17.87 8.60 7.29
N ASN A 295 16.72 7.96 7.06
CA ASN A 295 16.66 6.51 6.85
C ASN A 295 17.34 6.10 5.53
N ALA A 296 17.57 4.80 5.31
CA ALA A 296 18.29 4.31 4.12
C ALA A 296 17.64 4.73 2.79
N GLN A 297 16.30 4.83 2.76
CA GLN A 297 15.56 5.29 1.59
C GLN A 297 15.74 6.79 1.35
N GLN A 298 15.74 7.60 2.41
CA GLN A 298 16.00 9.04 2.36
C GLN A 298 17.44 9.32 1.89
N ARG A 299 18.44 8.57 2.37
CA ARG A 299 19.83 8.66 1.88
C ARG A 299 19.96 8.35 0.39
N ARG A 300 19.31 7.28 -0.09
CA ARG A 300 19.29 6.93 -1.53
C ARG A 300 18.63 8.02 -2.37
N ARG A 301 17.53 8.61 -1.87
CA ARG A 301 16.82 9.69 -2.56
C ARG A 301 17.66 10.97 -2.61
N GLN A 302 18.37 11.32 -1.55
CA GLN A 302 19.29 12.47 -1.50
C GLN A 302 20.49 12.27 -2.43
N ALA A 303 21.10 11.08 -2.43
CA ALA A 303 22.20 10.76 -3.34
C ALA A 303 21.76 10.82 -4.82
N ALA A 304 20.58 10.26 -5.13
CA ALA A 304 20.00 10.36 -6.47
C ALA A 304 19.64 11.79 -6.87
N ALA A 305 19.32 12.66 -5.89
CA ALA A 305 19.04 14.06 -6.14
C ALA A 305 20.33 14.86 -6.42
N ALA A 306 21.37 14.64 -5.62
CA ALA A 306 22.68 15.25 -5.82
C ALA A 306 23.35 14.82 -7.15
N ALA A 307 23.10 13.60 -7.62
CA ALA A 307 23.59 13.12 -8.92
C ALA A 307 23.03 13.87 -10.14
N LEU A 308 21.94 14.63 -9.97
CA LEU A 308 21.35 15.46 -11.03
C LEU A 308 21.83 16.91 -10.99
N ASP A 309 22.76 17.25 -10.09
CA ASP A 309 23.40 18.56 -10.03
C ASP A 309 24.21 18.83 -11.31
N ARG A 310 24.16 20.07 -11.79
CA ARG A 310 24.85 20.58 -12.99
C ARG A 310 24.47 19.92 -14.32
N ARG A 311 23.36 19.21 -14.38
CA ARG A 311 22.89 18.65 -15.65
C ARG A 311 22.21 19.70 -16.52
N ALA A 312 22.44 19.59 -17.83
CA ALA A 312 21.80 20.42 -18.84
C ALA A 312 20.31 20.07 -18.97
N VAL A 313 19.49 21.12 -19.07
CA VAL A 313 18.03 21.08 -19.14
C VAL A 313 17.57 21.83 -20.38
N ARG A 314 16.68 21.24 -21.17
CA ARG A 314 16.04 21.89 -22.33
C ARG A 314 14.54 21.94 -22.12
N ARG A 315 13.96 23.15 -22.13
CA ARG A 315 12.52 23.36 -21.92
C ARG A 315 11.95 24.36 -22.91
N ARG A 316 10.72 24.11 -23.33
CA ARG A 316 9.91 25.09 -24.08
C ARG A 316 9.19 25.99 -23.10
N VAL A 317 9.56 27.27 -23.06
CA VAL A 317 8.99 28.29 -22.18
C VAL A 317 8.19 29.25 -23.06
N LYS A 318 6.95 29.56 -22.65
CA LYS A 318 6.17 30.61 -23.30
C LYS A 318 6.58 31.94 -22.69
N ASP A 319 6.92 32.90 -23.53
CA ASP A 319 7.13 34.27 -23.12
C ASP A 319 5.81 34.83 -22.55
N PRO A 320 5.79 35.34 -21.30
CA PRO A 320 4.58 35.83 -20.67
C PRO A 320 4.00 37.09 -21.34
N VAL A 321 4.80 37.82 -22.12
CA VAL A 321 4.37 39.05 -22.81
C VAL A 321 3.97 38.76 -24.26
N THR A 322 4.76 37.97 -24.98
CA THR A 322 4.51 37.72 -26.42
C THR A 322 3.73 36.43 -26.70
N LEU A 323 3.50 35.58 -25.69
CA LEU A 323 2.91 34.23 -25.78
C LEU A 323 3.61 33.28 -26.77
N SER A 324 4.72 33.72 -27.36
CA SER A 324 5.55 32.95 -28.25
C SER A 324 6.32 31.90 -27.45
N ALA A 325 6.39 30.68 -27.98
CA ALA A 325 7.00 29.56 -27.27
C ALA A 325 8.45 29.36 -27.74
N ALA A 326 9.41 29.89 -27.00
CA ALA A 326 10.83 29.72 -27.26
C ALA A 326 11.37 28.46 -26.57
N VAL A 327 12.38 27.83 -27.16
CA VAL A 327 13.13 26.73 -26.53
C VAL A 327 14.31 27.36 -25.81
N CYS A 328 14.41 27.14 -24.50
CA CYS A 328 15.51 27.62 -23.67
C CYS A 328 16.31 26.43 -23.16
N GLU A 329 17.64 26.54 -23.21
CA GLU A 329 18.54 25.62 -22.54
C GLU A 329 19.02 26.26 -21.24
N GLY A 330 19.43 25.44 -20.29
CA GLY A 330 19.84 25.89 -18.97
C GLY A 330 20.54 24.80 -18.17
N VAL A 331 21.08 25.17 -17.01
CA VAL A 331 21.81 24.25 -16.13
C VAL A 331 21.12 24.17 -14.78
N ALA A 332 20.87 22.95 -14.30
CA ALA A 332 20.26 22.72 -13.00
C ALA A 332 21.29 22.74 -11.86
N ARG A 333 20.96 23.41 -10.77
CA ARG A 333 21.74 23.45 -9.52
C ARG A 333 20.93 22.85 -8.38
N TYR A 334 21.50 21.89 -7.67
CA TYR A 334 20.88 21.28 -6.51
C TYR A 334 21.03 22.18 -5.27
N LEU A 335 19.91 22.46 -4.59
CA LEU A 335 19.84 23.39 -3.45
C LEU A 335 20.02 22.70 -2.08
N GLY A 336 20.21 21.39 -2.04
CA GLY A 336 20.43 20.63 -0.82
C GLY A 336 19.17 19.97 -0.20
N PRO A 337 19.32 19.32 0.97
CA PRO A 337 18.23 18.59 1.63
C PRO A 337 17.23 19.46 2.42
N GLY A 338 17.52 20.74 2.62
CA GLY A 338 16.67 21.70 3.35
C GLY A 338 15.72 22.53 2.48
N SER A 339 15.81 22.44 1.16
CA SER A 339 15.16 23.35 0.19
C SER A 339 13.65 23.08 -0.04
N GLY A 340 13.00 22.34 0.87
CA GLY A 340 11.59 21.97 0.74
C GLY A 340 11.28 21.13 -0.53
N ALA A 341 10.13 21.38 -1.15
CA ALA A 341 9.64 20.61 -2.30
C ALA A 341 10.40 20.93 -3.62
N GLN A 342 10.97 22.13 -3.76
CA GLN A 342 11.66 22.59 -4.96
C GLN A 342 13.18 22.54 -4.76
N GLN A 343 13.73 21.35 -5.02
CA GLN A 343 15.11 20.99 -4.68
C GLN A 343 16.17 21.46 -5.69
N TYR A 344 15.74 22.04 -6.82
CA TYR A 344 16.62 22.46 -7.91
C TYR A 344 16.29 23.87 -8.37
N GLU A 345 17.31 24.60 -8.77
CA GLU A 345 17.22 25.90 -9.43
C GLU A 345 17.85 25.76 -10.82
N VAL A 346 17.12 26.11 -11.88
CA VAL A 346 17.60 26.06 -13.26
C VAL A 346 17.78 27.48 -13.75
N THR A 347 18.99 27.79 -14.20
CA THR A 347 19.30 29.05 -14.87
C THR A 347 19.30 28.80 -16.37
N TYR A 348 18.41 29.47 -17.10
CA TYR A 348 18.30 29.38 -18.55
C TYR A 348 19.14 30.44 -19.25
N ASP A 349 19.47 30.22 -20.53
CA ASP A 349 20.31 31.11 -21.34
C ASP A 349 19.71 32.52 -21.54
N ASN A 350 18.38 32.64 -21.43
CA ASN A 350 17.67 33.91 -21.48
C ASN A 350 17.72 34.68 -20.14
N GLY A 351 18.49 34.22 -19.16
CA GLY A 351 18.62 34.81 -17.84
C GLY A 351 17.49 34.48 -16.87
N ALA A 352 16.47 33.71 -17.29
CA ALA A 352 15.40 33.28 -16.41
C ALA A 352 15.89 32.23 -15.40
N VAL A 353 15.51 32.39 -14.13
CA VAL A 353 15.81 31.44 -13.06
C VAL A 353 14.51 30.80 -12.59
N GLU A 354 14.45 29.47 -12.55
CA GLU A 354 13.26 28.74 -12.15
C GLU A 354 13.57 27.64 -11.13
N ARG A 355 12.76 27.56 -10.07
CA ARG A 355 12.86 26.50 -9.08
C ARG A 355 11.94 25.33 -9.43
N MET A 356 12.45 24.11 -9.32
CA MET A 356 11.72 22.91 -9.74
C MET A 356 11.98 21.69 -8.87
N THR A 357 11.05 20.73 -8.96
CA THR A 357 11.14 19.44 -8.27
C THR A 357 11.99 18.45 -9.06
N MET A 358 12.51 17.41 -8.39
CA MET A 358 13.24 16.31 -9.07
C MET A 358 12.44 15.66 -10.20
N ALA A 359 11.12 15.55 -10.04
CA ALA A 359 10.24 14.93 -11.04
C ALA A 359 10.06 15.83 -12.28
N THR A 360 10.01 17.14 -12.09
CA THR A 360 9.96 18.11 -13.20
C THR A 360 11.30 18.15 -13.92
N LEU A 361 12.41 18.19 -13.18
CA LEU A 361 13.75 18.25 -13.74
C LEU A 361 14.03 17.06 -14.68
N ARG A 362 13.71 15.83 -14.24
CA ARG A 362 13.92 14.61 -15.03
C ARG A 362 13.24 14.60 -16.40
N LYS A 363 12.13 15.33 -16.56
CA LYS A 363 11.41 15.42 -17.85
C LYS A 363 12.10 16.29 -18.87
N HIS A 364 13.04 17.14 -18.43
CA HIS A 364 13.66 18.17 -19.24
C HIS A 364 15.18 18.01 -19.36
N LEU A 365 15.78 16.93 -18.83
CA LEU A 365 17.21 16.67 -18.93
C LEU A 365 17.62 16.41 -20.39
N VAL A 366 18.73 17.03 -20.80
CA VAL A 366 19.36 16.77 -22.10
C VAL A 366 20.20 15.48 -22.01
N PRO A 367 20.03 14.51 -22.93
CA PRO A 367 20.87 13.30 -22.98
C PRO A 367 22.34 13.64 -23.21
N GLU A 368 23.26 12.98 -22.51
CA GLU A 368 24.70 13.11 -22.77
C GLU A 368 25.08 12.43 -24.08
N SER A 369 25.81 13.14 -24.94
CA SER A 369 26.31 12.62 -26.21
C SER A 369 27.58 11.78 -25.99
N SER A 370 27.45 10.46 -25.93
CA SER A 370 28.56 9.54 -26.16
C SER A 370 28.68 9.26 -27.67
N ALA A 371 29.89 9.47 -28.20
CA ALA A 371 30.27 9.22 -29.59
C ALA A 371 30.09 7.76 -30.02
N GLY A 372 29.71 7.53 -31.30
CA GLY A 372 29.92 6.27 -32.03
C GLY A 372 28.69 5.55 -32.62
N SER A 373 28.21 6.01 -33.79
CA SER A 373 27.56 5.33 -34.95
C SER A 373 26.46 4.24 -34.81
N PRO A 374 25.62 4.02 -35.85
CA PRO A 374 25.01 4.98 -36.76
C PRO A 374 23.47 4.81 -36.88
N SER A 375 22.81 5.90 -37.32
CA SER A 375 21.51 5.89 -38.02
C SER A 375 20.35 5.09 -37.38
N SER A 376 19.60 5.71 -36.46
CA SER A 376 18.16 5.43 -36.40
C SER A 376 17.40 6.54 -37.13
N ARG A 377 16.94 6.19 -38.33
CA ARG A 377 16.01 7.00 -39.11
C ARG A 377 14.80 7.32 -38.23
N ARG A 378 14.48 8.61 -38.13
CA ARG A 378 13.12 9.05 -37.85
C ARG A 378 12.19 8.34 -38.85
N ARG A 379 11.33 7.44 -38.37
CA ARG A 379 10.08 7.12 -39.05
C ARG A 379 8.93 7.70 -38.25
N ARG A 380 8.33 8.76 -38.82
CA ARG A 380 6.95 9.12 -38.56
C ARG A 380 6.06 7.94 -39.00
N THR A 381 5.06 7.68 -38.17
CA THR A 381 3.71 7.18 -38.52
C THR A 381 3.61 6.02 -39.52
N SER A 382 3.19 4.85 -39.02
CA SER A 382 2.09 4.09 -39.63
C SER A 382 1.39 3.24 -38.57
N LEU A 383 0.14 3.60 -38.23
CA LEU A 383 -0.87 2.60 -37.87
C LEU A 383 -1.08 1.71 -39.11
N ALA A 384 -1.34 0.43 -38.85
CA ALA A 384 -1.55 -0.68 -39.80
C ALA A 384 -0.28 -1.35 -40.37
N GLY A 385 -0.17 -2.67 -40.12
CA GLY A 385 0.66 -3.59 -40.91
C GLY A 385 2.09 -3.82 -40.44
N SER A 386 2.28 -4.49 -39.31
CA SER A 386 3.46 -5.37 -39.14
C SER A 386 2.98 -6.70 -38.57
N THR A 387 2.78 -7.66 -39.46
CA THR A 387 2.71 -9.10 -39.17
C THR A 387 4.12 -9.59 -38.84
N SER A 388 4.66 -9.19 -37.69
CA SER A 388 5.72 -9.98 -37.08
C SER A 388 5.08 -11.28 -36.61
N ALA A 389 5.49 -12.42 -37.16
CA ALA A 389 5.02 -13.72 -36.69
C ALA A 389 5.23 -13.80 -35.17
N LEU A 390 4.16 -14.07 -34.43
CA LEU A 390 4.27 -14.35 -33.00
C LEU A 390 5.00 -15.69 -32.84
N PRO A 391 5.88 -15.84 -31.83
CA PRO A 391 6.45 -17.15 -31.53
C PRO A 391 5.36 -18.12 -31.09
N ASP A 392 5.55 -19.42 -31.32
CA ASP A 392 4.59 -20.44 -30.86
C ASP A 392 4.45 -20.43 -29.32
N ILE A 393 5.57 -20.20 -28.62
CA ILE A 393 5.68 -20.20 -27.17
C ILE A 393 6.52 -19.00 -26.68
N TRP A 394 6.04 -18.29 -25.66
CA TRP A 394 6.79 -17.31 -24.88
C TRP A 394 7.34 -17.88 -23.57
N ASP A 395 8.54 -17.45 -23.20
CA ASP A 395 9.13 -17.74 -21.90
C ASP A 395 8.65 -16.76 -20.83
N PHE A 396 7.64 -17.16 -20.06
CA PHE A 396 7.19 -16.42 -18.88
C PHE A 396 7.99 -16.74 -17.61
N GLY A 397 8.99 -17.63 -17.68
CA GLY A 397 9.90 -17.93 -16.58
C GLY A 397 10.99 -16.88 -16.36
N SER A 398 11.24 -16.03 -17.36
CA SER A 398 12.21 -14.93 -17.29
C SER A 398 11.54 -13.55 -17.46
N LEU A 399 12.10 -12.54 -16.80
CA LEU A 399 11.66 -11.14 -16.98
C LEU A 399 11.80 -10.72 -18.45
N THR A 400 12.89 -11.11 -19.10
CA THR A 400 13.18 -10.80 -20.50
C THR A 400 12.17 -11.43 -21.45
N GLY A 401 11.78 -12.69 -21.25
CA GLY A 401 10.80 -13.37 -22.09
C GLY A 401 9.39 -12.81 -21.91
N ALA A 402 8.95 -12.55 -20.67
CA ALA A 402 7.69 -11.87 -20.41
C ALA A 402 7.68 -10.46 -21.01
N ARG A 403 8.80 -9.74 -20.93
CA ARG A 403 8.94 -8.40 -21.51
C ARG A 403 8.76 -8.41 -23.03
N ALA A 404 9.34 -9.40 -23.71
CA ALA A 404 9.19 -9.55 -25.16
C ALA A 404 7.71 -9.73 -25.57
N ALA A 405 6.91 -10.47 -24.78
CA ALA A 405 5.49 -10.62 -25.02
C ALA A 405 4.73 -9.28 -24.89
N PHE A 406 4.99 -8.50 -23.82
CA PHE A 406 4.39 -7.18 -23.63
C PHE A 406 4.76 -6.20 -24.74
N ASP A 407 6.04 -6.15 -25.13
CA ASP A 407 6.53 -5.22 -26.16
C ASP A 407 5.94 -5.55 -27.56
N GLN A 408 5.68 -6.82 -27.87
CA GLN A 408 5.04 -7.24 -29.14
C GLN A 408 3.52 -7.03 -29.16
N LEU A 409 2.83 -7.19 -28.02
CA LEU A 409 1.37 -7.17 -27.94
C LEU A 409 0.77 -5.82 -27.56
N VAL A 410 1.48 -5.01 -26.77
CA VAL A 410 1.01 -3.71 -26.27
C VAL A 410 1.85 -2.60 -26.91
N PRO A 411 1.55 -2.21 -28.16
CA PRO A 411 2.32 -1.19 -28.86
C PRO A 411 1.94 0.19 -28.32
N ALA A 412 2.61 0.61 -27.25
CA ALA A 412 3.09 1.97 -26.99
C ALA A 412 3.25 2.25 -25.48
N ALA A 413 4.35 2.95 -25.19
CA ALA A 413 4.94 3.18 -23.87
C ALA A 413 5.52 1.91 -23.24
N GLU A 414 6.71 2.05 -22.66
CA GLU A 414 7.35 0.98 -21.91
C GLU A 414 6.40 0.50 -20.81
N TYR A 415 6.07 -0.80 -20.83
CA TYR A 415 5.37 -1.40 -19.72
C TYR A 415 6.26 -1.24 -18.47
N PRO A 416 5.76 -0.81 -17.30
CA PRO A 416 6.65 -0.62 -16.17
C PRO A 416 7.29 -1.95 -15.75
N ASP A 417 8.62 -1.98 -15.57
CA ASP A 417 9.32 -3.21 -15.16
C ASP A 417 8.78 -3.79 -13.86
N GLY A 418 8.32 -2.94 -12.95
CA GLY A 418 7.64 -3.37 -11.72
C GLY A 418 6.31 -4.09 -11.96
N GLN A 419 5.62 -3.84 -13.08
CA GLN A 419 4.40 -4.56 -13.46
C GLN A 419 4.73 -5.86 -14.20
N VAL A 420 5.74 -5.86 -15.08
CA VAL A 420 6.24 -7.10 -15.73
C VAL A 420 6.78 -8.06 -14.68
N ALA A 421 7.54 -7.57 -13.71
CA ALA A 421 8.03 -8.38 -12.59
C ALA A 421 6.90 -8.93 -11.72
N LYS A 422 5.85 -8.14 -11.44
CA LYS A 422 4.63 -8.64 -10.75
C LYS A 422 3.97 -9.76 -11.54
N PHE A 423 3.86 -9.61 -12.86
CA PHE A 423 3.30 -10.62 -13.74
C PHE A 423 4.12 -11.93 -13.69
N VAL A 424 5.44 -11.86 -13.84
CA VAL A 424 6.35 -13.02 -13.75
C VAL A 424 6.28 -13.69 -12.38
N ASN A 425 6.17 -12.90 -11.30
CA ASN A 425 6.04 -13.44 -9.94
C ASN A 425 4.68 -14.12 -9.70
N LEU A 426 3.63 -13.68 -10.39
CA LEU A 426 2.30 -14.28 -10.32
C LEU A 426 2.18 -15.53 -11.19
N LEU A 427 3.06 -15.70 -12.18
CA LEU A 427 3.08 -16.82 -13.13
C LEU A 427 4.50 -17.37 -13.37
N PRO A 428 5.20 -17.92 -12.35
CA PRO A 428 6.53 -18.47 -12.55
C PRO A 428 6.45 -19.64 -13.55
N ARG A 429 7.16 -19.55 -14.69
CA ARG A 429 7.15 -20.54 -15.79
C ARG A 429 5.82 -20.63 -16.57
N GLY A 430 5.01 -19.57 -16.58
CA GLY A 430 3.71 -19.55 -17.28
C GLY A 430 2.58 -20.20 -16.47
N LEU A 431 1.45 -20.54 -17.11
CA LEU A 431 0.33 -21.22 -16.42
C LEU A 431 0.65 -22.68 -16.06
N ALA A 432 1.81 -23.22 -16.47
CA ALA A 432 2.25 -24.58 -16.17
C ALA A 432 2.39 -24.90 -14.66
N HIS A 433 2.60 -23.89 -13.81
CA HIS A 433 2.62 -24.06 -12.35
C HIS A 433 1.22 -24.33 -11.77
N LEU A 434 0.15 -23.97 -12.49
CA LEU A 434 -1.24 -24.18 -12.09
C LEU A 434 -1.73 -25.61 -12.39
N ARG A 435 -1.11 -26.31 -13.35
CA ARG A 435 -1.36 -27.72 -13.66
C ARG A 435 -0.99 -28.68 -12.50
N ARG A 436 -0.16 -28.25 -11.55
CA ARG A 436 0.36 -29.11 -10.45
C ARG A 436 -0.23 -28.82 -9.07
N SER A 437 -1.08 -27.81 -8.91
CA SER A 437 -1.67 -27.51 -7.59
C SER A 437 -3.00 -28.24 -7.39
N THR A 438 -2.90 -29.53 -7.12
CA THR A 438 -3.96 -30.36 -6.52
C THR A 438 -3.47 -30.98 -5.20
N ARG A 439 -2.78 -30.19 -4.36
CA ARG A 439 -2.66 -30.54 -2.94
C ARG A 439 -3.84 -29.90 -2.20
N ALA A 440 -4.69 -30.75 -1.63
CA ALA A 440 -5.87 -30.37 -0.88
C ALA A 440 -5.50 -29.35 0.21
N GLY A 441 -5.93 -28.09 0.05
CA GLY A 441 -5.87 -27.07 1.10
C GLY A 441 -5.37 -25.69 0.67
N GLU A 442 -4.62 -25.56 -0.43
CA GLU A 442 -4.24 -24.25 -0.96
C GLU A 442 -5.32 -23.74 -1.92
N LEU A 443 -6.17 -22.83 -1.43
CA LEU A 443 -7.01 -22.00 -2.27
C LEU A 443 -6.09 -21.11 -3.14
N THR A 444 -5.79 -21.55 -4.36
CA THR A 444 -5.51 -20.60 -5.43
C THR A 444 -6.65 -19.57 -5.40
N PRO A 445 -6.38 -18.26 -5.52
CA PRO A 445 -7.47 -17.30 -5.63
C PRO A 445 -8.22 -17.64 -6.91
N GLU A 446 -9.35 -18.37 -6.78
CA GLU A 446 -10.16 -18.77 -7.93
C GLU A 446 -10.38 -17.52 -8.79
N PRO A 447 -10.09 -17.59 -10.09
CA PRO A 447 -10.34 -16.46 -10.98
C PRO A 447 -11.80 -16.05 -10.81
N ARG A 448 -12.03 -14.74 -10.67
CA ARG A 448 -13.40 -14.22 -10.58
C ARG A 448 -14.11 -14.58 -11.88
N GLN A 449 -15.13 -15.43 -11.80
CA GLN A 449 -15.91 -15.83 -12.95
C GLN A 449 -17.11 -14.91 -13.12
N ALA A 450 -17.42 -14.60 -14.37
CA ALA A 450 -18.67 -13.95 -14.72
C ALA A 450 -19.85 -14.86 -14.35
N HIS A 451 -20.92 -14.29 -13.80
CA HIS A 451 -22.15 -15.01 -13.53
C HIS A 451 -23.02 -15.06 -14.78
N GLY A 452 -23.95 -16.02 -14.84
CA GLY A 452 -24.86 -16.18 -15.99
C GLY A 452 -25.56 -14.87 -16.39
N HIS A 453 -26.08 -14.11 -15.42
CA HIS A 453 -26.74 -12.82 -15.68
C HIS A 453 -25.80 -11.72 -16.21
N GLU A 454 -24.51 -11.77 -15.87
CA GLU A 454 -23.50 -10.86 -16.42
C GLU A 454 -23.20 -11.21 -17.89
N VAL A 455 -23.19 -12.51 -18.22
CA VAL A 455 -23.06 -13.00 -19.61
C VAL A 455 -24.30 -12.68 -20.43
N GLU A 456 -25.50 -12.75 -19.83
CA GLU A 456 -26.72 -12.33 -20.51
C GLU A 456 -26.69 -10.84 -20.90
N ALA A 457 -26.12 -9.98 -20.05
CA ALA A 457 -25.93 -8.57 -20.40
C ALA A 457 -25.01 -8.39 -21.61
N LEU A 458 -23.97 -9.22 -21.74
CA LEU A 458 -23.09 -9.24 -22.91
C LEU A 458 -23.86 -9.66 -24.18
N VAL A 459 -24.58 -10.79 -24.12
CA VAL A 459 -25.36 -11.33 -25.27
C VAL A 459 -26.49 -10.38 -25.69
N ARG A 460 -27.06 -9.60 -24.76
CA ARG A 460 -28.04 -8.55 -25.10
C ARG A 460 -27.42 -7.39 -25.87
N ALA A 461 -26.16 -7.06 -25.57
CA ALA A 461 -25.47 -5.90 -26.14
C ALA A 461 -24.70 -6.22 -27.43
N VAL A 462 -24.22 -7.45 -27.59
CA VAL A 462 -23.40 -7.89 -28.72
C VAL A 462 -24.03 -9.12 -29.37
N ASP A 463 -24.23 -9.05 -30.69
CA ASP A 463 -24.76 -10.16 -31.47
C ASP A 463 -23.66 -11.17 -31.84
N PHE A 464 -23.67 -12.33 -31.17
CA PHE A 464 -22.79 -13.46 -31.53
C PHE A 464 -23.43 -14.43 -32.53
N GLY A 465 -24.65 -14.16 -33.02
CA GLY A 465 -25.38 -15.06 -33.92
C GLY A 465 -24.70 -15.26 -35.28
N LEU A 466 -23.84 -14.33 -35.67
CA LEU A 466 -23.05 -14.40 -36.91
C LEU A 466 -21.69 -15.09 -36.74
N CYS A 467 -21.34 -15.53 -35.53
CA CYS A 467 -20.07 -16.21 -35.25
C CYS A 467 -20.17 -17.72 -35.50
N ALA A 468 -19.20 -18.32 -36.19
CA ALA A 468 -19.12 -19.77 -36.41
C ALA A 468 -18.92 -20.56 -35.10
N GLY A 469 -18.24 -19.94 -34.13
CA GLY A 469 -17.99 -20.50 -32.81
C GLY A 469 -17.42 -19.46 -31.85
N VAL A 470 -17.60 -19.72 -30.55
CA VAL A 470 -17.05 -18.92 -29.46
C VAL A 470 -15.99 -19.74 -28.72
N LEU A 471 -14.84 -19.14 -28.43
CA LEU A 471 -13.79 -19.70 -27.60
C LEU A 471 -13.83 -19.06 -26.21
N ASP A 472 -13.83 -19.87 -25.17
CA ASP A 472 -13.59 -19.45 -23.79
C ASP A 472 -12.25 -20.03 -23.30
N PRO A 473 -11.14 -19.26 -23.31
CA PRO A 473 -9.83 -19.77 -22.92
C PRO A 473 -9.62 -19.93 -21.41
N TRP A 474 -10.52 -19.36 -20.58
CA TRP A 474 -10.51 -19.46 -19.11
C TRP A 474 -11.90 -19.83 -18.59
N ALA A 475 -12.35 -21.04 -18.93
CA ALA A 475 -13.71 -21.50 -18.66
C ALA A 475 -14.05 -21.60 -17.17
N GLY A 476 -13.08 -21.90 -16.31
CA GLY A 476 -13.26 -22.05 -14.87
C GLY A 476 -14.33 -23.08 -14.53
N LYS A 477 -15.35 -22.68 -13.76
CA LYS A 477 -16.53 -23.53 -13.44
C LYS A 477 -17.56 -23.54 -14.58
N GLY A 478 -17.18 -23.09 -15.76
CA GLY A 478 -18.00 -23.09 -16.98
C GLY A 478 -19.20 -22.15 -16.92
N ALA A 479 -19.12 -21.02 -16.19
CA ALA A 479 -20.25 -20.10 -16.09
C ALA A 479 -20.54 -19.39 -17.42
N VAL A 480 -19.50 -18.93 -18.11
CA VAL A 480 -19.59 -18.34 -19.45
C VAL A 480 -20.04 -19.38 -20.47
N VAL A 481 -19.38 -20.55 -20.47
CA VAL A 481 -19.72 -21.69 -21.34
C VAL A 481 -21.21 -22.07 -21.22
N ARG A 482 -21.70 -22.34 -20.00
CA ARG A 482 -23.09 -22.71 -19.77
C ARG A 482 -24.07 -21.63 -20.21
N ALA A 483 -23.79 -20.37 -19.88
CA ALA A 483 -24.67 -19.26 -20.23
C ALA A 483 -24.79 -19.05 -21.75
N LEU A 484 -23.69 -19.21 -22.49
CA LEU A 484 -23.69 -19.11 -23.95
C LEU A 484 -24.35 -20.34 -24.61
N GLN A 485 -24.07 -21.55 -24.14
CA GLN A 485 -24.70 -22.78 -24.62
C GLN A 485 -26.22 -22.78 -24.40
N GLN A 486 -26.70 -22.28 -23.25
CA GLN A 486 -28.14 -22.12 -22.98
C GLN A 486 -28.84 -21.17 -23.96
N LYS A 487 -28.10 -20.26 -24.61
CA LYS A 487 -28.63 -19.37 -25.66
C LYS A 487 -28.44 -19.95 -27.07
N GLY A 488 -27.93 -21.18 -27.20
CA GLY A 488 -27.74 -21.88 -28.46
C GLY A 488 -26.41 -21.60 -29.17
N TYR A 489 -25.45 -20.93 -28.53
CA TYR A 489 -24.15 -20.68 -29.13
C TYR A 489 -23.23 -21.90 -29.02
N ARG A 490 -22.45 -22.15 -30.08
CA ARG A 490 -21.40 -23.17 -30.11
C ARG A 490 -20.16 -22.64 -29.37
N VAL A 491 -19.82 -23.27 -28.24
CA VAL A 491 -18.69 -22.84 -27.40
C VAL A 491 -17.65 -23.95 -27.31
N PHE A 492 -16.38 -23.60 -27.52
CA PHE A 492 -15.22 -24.42 -27.21
C PHE A 492 -14.54 -23.86 -25.96
N SER A 493 -14.30 -24.72 -24.98
CA SER A 493 -13.83 -24.35 -23.66
C SER A 493 -12.38 -24.81 -23.44
N ASN A 494 -11.57 -23.94 -22.87
CA ASN A 494 -10.25 -24.28 -22.35
C ASN A 494 -10.15 -23.76 -20.93
N ASP A 495 -9.46 -24.51 -20.07
CA ASP A 495 -9.07 -24.00 -18.78
C ASP A 495 -7.66 -24.47 -18.42
N PRO A 496 -6.72 -23.58 -18.06
CA PRO A 496 -5.36 -23.98 -17.72
C PRO A 496 -5.25 -24.85 -16.45
N PHE A 497 -6.32 -24.96 -15.65
CA PHE A 497 -6.41 -25.84 -14.50
C PHE A 497 -7.08 -27.17 -14.87
N ASP A 498 -6.34 -28.27 -14.74
CA ASP A 498 -6.81 -29.63 -15.04
C ASP A 498 -7.97 -30.10 -14.14
N GLY A 499 -8.29 -29.37 -13.06
CA GLY A 499 -9.39 -29.67 -12.14
C GLY A 499 -10.77 -29.14 -12.58
N HIS A 500 -10.84 -28.38 -13.67
CA HIS A 500 -12.08 -27.86 -14.23
C HIS A 500 -12.53 -28.68 -15.44
N VAL A 501 -13.82 -28.72 -15.74
CA VAL A 501 -14.33 -29.42 -16.92
C VAL A 501 -14.21 -28.48 -18.12
N ALA A 502 -13.28 -28.76 -19.03
CA ALA A 502 -13.06 -28.02 -20.28
C ALA A 502 -12.66 -28.96 -21.42
N ASP A 503 -12.80 -28.53 -22.68
CA ASP A 503 -12.41 -29.31 -23.86
C ASP A 503 -10.89 -29.46 -23.98
N ARG A 504 -10.13 -28.47 -23.50
CA ARG A 504 -8.66 -28.50 -23.42
C ARG A 504 -8.12 -27.88 -22.13
N HIS A 505 -6.88 -28.25 -21.83
CA HIS A 505 -6.12 -27.74 -20.68
C HIS A 505 -4.76 -27.19 -21.10
N GLU A 506 -4.76 -26.23 -22.02
CA GLU A 506 -3.57 -25.55 -22.54
C GLU A 506 -3.39 -24.16 -21.91
N ASP A 507 -2.19 -23.57 -22.08
CA ASP A 507 -1.88 -22.21 -21.61
C ASP A 507 -2.43 -21.18 -22.64
N PRO A 508 -3.53 -20.46 -22.33
CA PRO A 508 -4.14 -19.47 -23.23
C PRO A 508 -3.33 -18.18 -23.44
N LEU A 509 -2.17 -18.03 -22.78
CA LEU A 509 -1.24 -16.92 -23.03
C LEU A 509 -0.21 -17.26 -24.11
N GLN A 510 -0.22 -18.48 -24.64
CA GLN A 510 0.68 -18.89 -25.72
C GLN A 510 0.02 -18.66 -27.10
N PRO A 511 0.67 -18.01 -28.07
CA PRO A 511 0.10 -17.83 -29.40
C PRO A 511 -0.23 -19.16 -30.10
N GLY A 512 0.61 -20.18 -29.90
CA GLY A 512 0.41 -21.52 -30.45
C GLY A 512 -0.90 -22.19 -30.02
N PHE A 513 -1.43 -21.85 -28.85
CA PHE A 513 -2.71 -22.37 -28.38
C PHE A 513 -3.85 -21.98 -29.32
N TYR A 514 -3.93 -20.69 -29.72
CA TYR A 514 -5.01 -20.22 -30.58
C TYR A 514 -4.94 -20.87 -31.97
N LEU A 515 -3.74 -21.04 -32.51
CA LEU A 515 -3.54 -21.75 -33.79
C LEU A 515 -4.05 -23.19 -33.73
N ARG A 516 -3.62 -23.95 -32.71
CA ARG A 516 -4.05 -25.36 -32.51
C ARG A 516 -5.54 -25.51 -32.23
N VAL A 517 -6.18 -24.49 -31.68
CA VAL A 517 -7.65 -24.49 -31.49
C VAL A 517 -8.33 -24.16 -32.81
N GLN A 518 -7.87 -23.16 -33.57
CA GLN A 518 -8.44 -22.80 -34.88
C GLN A 518 -8.41 -23.97 -35.87
N ASP A 519 -7.36 -24.80 -35.83
CA ASP A 519 -7.23 -25.99 -36.68
C ASP A 519 -8.33 -27.04 -36.45
N VAL A 520 -8.86 -27.11 -35.21
CA VAL A 520 -9.84 -28.12 -34.79
C VAL A 520 -11.24 -27.53 -34.64
N TRP A 521 -11.32 -26.25 -34.30
CA TRP A 521 -12.55 -25.54 -34.00
C TRP A 521 -12.46 -24.09 -34.50
N PRO A 522 -13.12 -23.76 -35.62
CA PRO A 522 -13.18 -22.38 -36.08
C PRO A 522 -13.98 -21.53 -35.09
N PHE A 523 -13.39 -20.41 -34.65
CA PHE A 523 -14.04 -19.44 -33.77
C PHE A 523 -13.83 -18.02 -34.29
N ASP A 524 -14.87 -17.20 -34.15
CA ASP A 524 -14.86 -15.77 -34.51
C ASP A 524 -14.93 -14.87 -33.27
N ALA A 525 -15.27 -15.44 -32.12
CA ALA A 525 -15.38 -14.71 -30.88
C ALA A 525 -14.57 -15.39 -29.77
N VAL A 526 -13.81 -14.60 -29.01
CA VAL A 526 -13.28 -15.01 -27.72
C VAL A 526 -14.12 -14.34 -26.64
N VAL A 527 -14.79 -15.13 -25.79
CA VAL A 527 -15.59 -14.62 -24.67
C VAL A 527 -15.15 -15.31 -23.40
N SER A 528 -14.59 -14.56 -22.45
CA SER A 528 -14.00 -15.19 -21.26
C SER A 528 -13.89 -14.24 -20.06
N SER A 529 -13.63 -14.83 -18.89
CA SER A 529 -13.39 -14.13 -17.63
C SER A 529 -11.99 -14.48 -17.08
N PRO A 530 -10.91 -13.97 -17.71
CA PRO A 530 -9.55 -14.31 -17.34
C PRO A 530 -9.18 -13.80 -15.94
N TRP A 531 -8.07 -14.35 -15.42
CA TRP A 531 -7.47 -13.80 -14.20
C TRP A 531 -7.02 -12.35 -14.41
N ALA A 532 -7.22 -11.50 -13.40
CA ALA A 532 -6.96 -10.06 -13.50
C ALA A 532 -5.52 -9.71 -13.93
N ALA A 533 -4.54 -10.53 -13.55
CA ALA A 533 -3.14 -10.34 -13.93
C ALA A 533 -2.86 -10.72 -15.40
N ALA A 534 -3.68 -11.59 -16.00
CA ALA A 534 -3.50 -12.09 -17.35
C ALA A 534 -4.09 -11.15 -18.41
N VAL A 535 -5.08 -10.31 -18.05
CA VAL A 535 -5.84 -9.48 -19.00
C VAL A 535 -4.95 -8.62 -19.90
N ASP A 536 -3.87 -8.04 -19.35
CA ASP A 536 -2.99 -7.14 -20.10
C ASP A 536 -2.22 -7.82 -21.24
N LEU A 537 -2.09 -9.16 -21.23
CA LEU A 537 -1.56 -9.95 -22.34
C LEU A 537 -2.67 -10.71 -23.08
N ALA A 538 -3.62 -11.27 -22.34
CA ALA A 538 -4.72 -12.06 -22.88
C ALA A 538 -5.56 -11.27 -23.89
N LEU A 539 -5.92 -10.03 -23.56
CA LEU A 539 -6.74 -9.17 -24.41
C LEU A 539 -6.07 -8.86 -25.75
N PRO A 540 -4.85 -8.27 -25.80
CA PRO A 540 -4.20 -7.98 -27.06
C PRO A 540 -3.82 -9.25 -27.84
N LEU A 541 -3.52 -10.36 -27.16
CA LEU A 541 -3.25 -11.64 -27.80
C LEU A 541 -4.49 -12.20 -28.51
N ALA A 542 -5.61 -12.34 -27.79
CA ALA A 542 -6.85 -12.83 -28.37
C ALA A 542 -7.34 -11.96 -29.52
N ALA A 543 -7.12 -10.63 -29.45
CA ALA A 543 -7.47 -9.70 -30.51
C ALA A 543 -6.62 -9.84 -31.79
N ARG A 544 -5.58 -10.68 -31.79
CA ARG A 544 -4.85 -11.10 -33.00
C ARG A 544 -5.50 -12.27 -33.71
N PHE A 545 -6.26 -13.10 -33.00
CA PHE A 545 -6.79 -14.36 -33.51
C PHE A 545 -8.31 -14.37 -33.71
N ALA A 546 -9.06 -13.56 -32.95
CA ALA A 546 -10.51 -13.43 -33.13
C ALA A 546 -10.91 -12.02 -33.55
N PRO A 547 -11.90 -11.88 -34.45
CA PRO A 547 -12.45 -10.59 -34.81
C PRO A 547 -13.28 -9.95 -33.69
N ILE A 548 -13.75 -10.72 -32.70
CA ILE A 548 -14.49 -10.22 -31.54
C ILE A 548 -13.85 -10.79 -30.27
N VAL A 549 -13.51 -9.93 -29.32
CA VAL A 549 -12.96 -10.35 -28.02
C VAL A 549 -13.71 -9.65 -26.91
N ALA A 550 -14.44 -10.39 -26.09
CA ALA A 550 -15.12 -9.90 -24.90
C ALA A 550 -14.46 -10.47 -23.64
N MET A 551 -13.86 -9.60 -22.83
CA MET A 551 -13.27 -9.99 -21.55
C MET A 551 -14.02 -9.38 -20.40
N HIS A 552 -14.42 -10.22 -19.45
CA HIS A 552 -15.01 -9.79 -18.20
C HIS A 552 -13.91 -9.31 -17.25
N VAL A 553 -13.95 -8.03 -16.88
CA VAL A 553 -12.92 -7.40 -16.06
C VAL A 553 -13.55 -6.58 -14.94
N ALA A 554 -12.81 -6.39 -13.86
CA ALA A 554 -13.25 -5.48 -12.81
C ALA A 554 -13.23 -4.02 -13.31
N ALA A 555 -14.17 -3.17 -12.87
CA ALA A 555 -14.26 -1.78 -13.35
C ALA A 555 -12.95 -0.98 -13.18
N HIS A 556 -12.18 -1.26 -12.12
CA HIS A 556 -10.89 -0.62 -11.88
C HIS A 556 -9.82 -0.95 -12.91
N TYR A 557 -9.97 -2.03 -13.70
CA TYR A 557 -9.08 -2.33 -14.81
C TYR A 557 -9.04 -1.18 -15.81
N VAL A 558 -10.19 -0.54 -16.03
CA VAL A 558 -10.38 0.61 -16.91
C VAL A 558 -10.12 1.94 -16.17
N THR A 559 -10.66 2.11 -14.96
CA THR A 559 -10.58 3.40 -14.25
C THR A 559 -9.21 3.69 -13.60
N ASP A 560 -8.47 2.65 -13.20
CA ASP A 560 -7.16 2.75 -12.54
C ASP A 560 -6.06 2.06 -13.39
N ALA A 561 -6.04 2.41 -14.67
CA ALA A 561 -5.07 1.88 -15.62
C ALA A 561 -3.70 2.58 -15.49
N HIS A 562 -2.59 1.86 -15.57
CA HIS A 562 -1.26 2.48 -15.74
C HIS A 562 -1.10 3.02 -17.17
N GLU A 563 -0.01 3.76 -17.43
CA GLU A 563 0.17 4.51 -18.68
C GLU A 563 0.11 3.64 -19.94
N ALA A 564 0.84 2.52 -19.99
CA ALA A 564 0.81 1.61 -21.13
C ALA A 564 -0.60 1.05 -21.43
N ARG A 565 -1.33 0.59 -20.40
CA ARG A 565 -2.72 0.11 -20.55
C ARG A 565 -3.65 1.24 -21.00
N ARG A 566 -3.55 2.43 -20.40
CA ARG A 566 -4.34 3.61 -20.81
C ARG A 566 -4.13 3.92 -22.28
N ARG A 567 -2.88 3.84 -22.75
CA ARG A 567 -2.52 4.13 -24.13
C ARG A 567 -3.06 3.09 -25.10
N TYR A 568 -2.98 1.81 -24.73
CA TYR A 568 -3.56 0.73 -25.52
C TYR A 568 -5.10 0.83 -25.61
N LEU A 569 -5.79 1.04 -24.48
CA LEU A 569 -7.25 1.22 -24.50
C LEU A 569 -7.64 2.46 -25.31
N ARG A 570 -6.90 3.57 -25.17
CA ARG A 570 -7.14 4.78 -25.96
C ARG A 570 -6.95 4.55 -27.45
N SER A 571 -5.94 3.78 -27.87
CA SER A 571 -5.73 3.51 -29.30
C SER A 571 -6.87 2.68 -29.90
N LEU A 572 -7.45 1.76 -29.12
CA LEU A 572 -8.65 1.02 -29.52
C LEU A 572 -9.89 1.92 -29.59
N THR A 573 -10.05 2.85 -28.64
CA THR A 573 -11.13 3.85 -28.65
C THR A 573 -11.02 4.79 -29.85
N GLU A 574 -9.82 5.34 -30.11
CA GLU A 574 -9.54 6.22 -31.25
C GLU A 574 -9.78 5.51 -32.59
N ALA A 575 -9.48 4.20 -32.66
CA ALA A 575 -9.78 3.37 -33.83
C ALA A 575 -11.27 3.00 -33.95
N GLY A 576 -12.12 3.36 -32.97
CA GLY A 576 -13.52 2.97 -32.93
C GLY A 576 -13.74 1.47 -32.78
N ARG A 577 -12.82 0.76 -32.12
CA ARG A 577 -12.81 -0.70 -31.99
C ARG A 577 -13.17 -1.20 -30.60
N LEU A 578 -13.24 -0.31 -29.61
CA LEU A 578 -13.59 -0.64 -28.23
C LEU A 578 -15.08 -0.39 -27.97
N ALA A 579 -15.69 -1.23 -27.13
CA ALA A 579 -16.95 -0.96 -26.46
C ALA A 579 -16.89 -1.51 -25.02
N LEU A 580 -17.52 -0.79 -24.09
CA LEU A 580 -17.63 -1.18 -22.68
C LEU A 580 -19.10 -1.39 -22.33
N ILE A 581 -19.41 -2.54 -21.73
CA ILE A 581 -20.75 -2.84 -21.22
C ILE A 581 -20.72 -2.66 -19.71
N LEU A 582 -21.45 -1.64 -19.27
CA LEU A 582 -21.54 -1.16 -17.90
C LEU A 582 -22.92 -1.49 -17.30
N GLY A 583 -23.07 -1.22 -16.00
CA GLY A 583 -24.35 -1.42 -15.32
C GLY A 583 -24.65 -2.90 -15.02
N LEU A 584 -23.63 -3.76 -14.97
CA LEU A 584 -23.79 -5.14 -14.54
C LEU A 584 -24.30 -5.20 -13.09
N PRO A 585 -25.24 -6.11 -12.76
CA PRO A 585 -25.71 -6.31 -11.39
C PRO A 585 -24.53 -6.55 -10.44
N LYS A 586 -24.61 -6.04 -9.20
CA LYS A 586 -23.56 -6.32 -8.20
C LYS A 586 -23.57 -7.82 -7.89
N GLY A 587 -22.48 -8.52 -8.17
CA GLY A 587 -22.28 -9.89 -7.68
C GLY A 587 -22.22 -9.98 -6.16
N VAL A 588 -22.19 -11.20 -5.62
CA VAL A 588 -22.24 -11.54 -4.17
C VAL A 588 -21.18 -10.80 -3.32
N TRP A 589 -20.07 -10.39 -3.94
CA TRP A 589 -18.96 -9.67 -3.29
C TRP A 589 -18.99 -8.14 -3.45
N GLY A 590 -20.07 -7.58 -4.00
CA GLY A 590 -20.35 -6.14 -4.03
C GLY A 590 -19.45 -5.27 -4.92
N ARG A 591 -18.57 -5.86 -5.74
CA ARG A 591 -17.66 -5.12 -6.66
C ARG A 591 -18.25 -5.02 -8.07
N ARG A 592 -18.12 -3.84 -8.68
CA ARG A 592 -18.59 -3.57 -10.05
C ARG A 592 -17.63 -4.15 -11.09
N CYS A 593 -18.16 -4.93 -12.02
CA CYS A 593 -17.47 -5.45 -13.20
C CYS A 593 -18.00 -4.80 -14.47
N VAL A 594 -17.25 -4.96 -15.55
CA VAL A 594 -17.59 -4.47 -16.89
C VAL A 594 -17.16 -5.52 -17.92
N TRP A 595 -17.89 -5.62 -19.03
CA TRP A 595 -17.35 -6.30 -20.20
C TRP A 595 -16.57 -5.32 -21.04
N LEU A 596 -15.35 -5.71 -21.37
CA LEU A 596 -14.50 -4.99 -22.29
C LEU A 596 -14.51 -5.74 -23.63
N VAL A 597 -15.12 -5.13 -24.65
CA VAL A 597 -15.33 -5.75 -25.96
C VAL A 597 -14.49 -5.05 -27.00
N VAL A 598 -13.62 -5.80 -27.69
CA VAL A 598 -12.74 -5.33 -28.76
C VAL A 598 -13.15 -5.99 -30.06
N PHE A 599 -13.34 -5.17 -31.09
CA PHE A 599 -13.71 -5.60 -32.44
C PHE A 599 -12.50 -5.45 -33.39
N ALA A 600 -12.45 -6.25 -34.44
CA ALA A 600 -11.44 -6.15 -35.49
C ALA A 600 -11.45 -4.78 -36.19
N SER A 601 -12.65 -4.22 -36.40
CA SER A 601 -12.85 -2.94 -37.07
C SER A 601 -14.05 -2.18 -36.49
N ARG A 602 -14.09 -0.87 -36.75
CA ARG A 602 -15.25 -0.03 -36.41
C ARG A 602 -16.52 -0.50 -37.13
N GLY A 603 -16.42 -0.91 -38.39
CA GLY A 603 -17.56 -1.41 -39.15
C GLY A 603 -18.17 -2.66 -38.52
N LEU A 604 -17.33 -3.60 -38.06
CA LEU A 604 -17.79 -4.80 -37.36
C LEU A 604 -18.45 -4.46 -36.02
N ARG A 605 -17.87 -3.51 -35.26
CA ARG A 605 -18.49 -3.02 -34.02
C ARG A 605 -19.88 -2.46 -34.30
N ASP A 606 -19.99 -1.55 -35.27
CA ASP A 606 -21.25 -0.86 -35.56
C ASP A 606 -22.31 -1.85 -36.12
N GLN A 607 -21.90 -2.95 -36.75
CA GLN A 607 -22.79 -4.03 -37.21
C GLN A 607 -23.30 -4.92 -36.07
N LEU A 608 -22.44 -5.29 -35.13
CA LEU A 608 -22.74 -6.31 -34.11
C LEU A 608 -23.21 -5.74 -32.78
N LEU A 609 -22.92 -4.46 -32.51
CA LEU A 609 -23.31 -3.80 -31.27
C LEU A 609 -24.76 -3.35 -31.37
N ARG A 610 -25.61 -3.90 -30.51
CA ARG A 610 -27.03 -3.55 -30.43
C ARG A 610 -27.20 -2.27 -29.63
N ALA A 611 -27.03 -1.12 -30.27
CA ALA A 611 -27.22 0.18 -29.63
C ALA A 611 -28.72 0.51 -29.51
N LYS A 612 -29.24 0.63 -28.28
CA LYS A 612 -30.18 1.69 -27.85
C LYS A 612 -30.47 1.57 -26.36
N GLY A 613 -30.30 2.69 -25.65
CA GLY A 613 -30.60 2.85 -24.23
C GLY A 613 -32.04 2.46 -23.93
N GLN A 614 -32.25 1.22 -23.49
CA GLN A 614 -33.48 0.83 -22.82
C GLN A 614 -33.34 1.20 -21.35
N ALA A 615 -34.40 1.77 -20.76
CA ALA A 615 -34.45 2.14 -19.35
C ALA A 615 -34.08 0.99 -18.38
N ASN A 616 -34.13 -0.27 -18.85
CA ASN A 616 -33.82 -1.50 -18.11
C ASN A 616 -32.71 -2.37 -18.75
N GLY A 617 -31.90 -1.84 -19.67
CA GLY A 617 -30.82 -2.57 -20.37
C GLY A 617 -29.41 -2.22 -19.88
N PRO A 618 -28.38 -3.04 -20.19
CA PRO A 618 -26.99 -2.73 -19.85
C PRO A 618 -26.51 -1.49 -20.61
N TRP A 619 -25.70 -0.66 -19.95
CA TRP A 619 -25.23 0.62 -20.49
C TRP A 619 -24.03 0.38 -21.39
N VAL A 620 -24.16 0.61 -22.69
CA VAL A 620 -23.06 0.43 -23.64
C VAL A 620 -22.37 1.77 -23.88
N MET A 621 -21.09 1.87 -23.53
CA MET A 621 -20.23 3.02 -23.77
C MET A 621 -19.23 2.67 -24.87
N VAL A 622 -19.19 3.49 -25.91
CA VAL A 622 -18.45 3.23 -27.16
C VAL A 622 -17.25 4.17 -27.28
#